data_AF-A0A968C8V6-F1
#
_entry.id   AF-A0A968C8V6-F1
#
_cell.length_a   1.000
_cell.length_b   1.000
_cell.length_c   1.000
_cell.angle_alpha   90.00
_cell.angle_beta   90.00
_cell.angle_gamma   90.00
#
_symmetry.space_group_name_H-M   'P 1'
#
loop_
_entity.id
_entity.type
_entity.pdbx_description
1 polymer ?
#
loop_
_entity_poly.entity_id
_entity_poly.type
_entity_poly.pdbx_seq_one_letter_code
_entity_poly.pdbx_strand_id
1 'polypeptide(L)' 'MLHLPVLRAGVPYRSLSLNVLEDVRNGEPVAEVSQANRGLLSRDLLRMPENRAELREFPTDELIEKCAVAAGL' A
#
# COMPACT_ATOMS: atom_id res chain seq x y z
N MET A 1 10.91 8.80 -14.51
CA MET A 1 11.06 7.65 -13.58
C MET A 1 9.68 7.20 -13.14
N LEU A 2 9.39 5.90 -13.13
CA LEU A 2 8.13 5.38 -12.55
C LEU A 2 8.08 5.74 -11.06
N HIS A 3 6.94 6.23 -10.54
CA HIS A 3 6.78 6.50 -9.11
C HIS A 3 5.84 5.49 -8.46
N LEU A 4 6.31 4.83 -7.40
CA LEU A 4 5.53 3.89 -6.61
C LEU A 4 5.12 4.56 -5.28
N PRO A 5 3.83 4.89 -5.09
CA PRO A 5 3.35 5.52 -3.86
C PRO A 5 3.21 4.49 -2.72
N VAL A 6 3.09 4.99 -1.48
CA VAL A 6 2.56 4.17 -0.38
C VAL A 6 1.04 4.17 -0.50
N LEU A 7 0.39 3.02 -0.28
CA LEU A 7 -1.06 2.97 -0.14
C LEU A 7 -1.44 3.11 1.33
N ARG A 8 -2.20 4.16 1.67
CA ARG A 8 -2.70 4.40 3.01
C ARG A 8 -4.21 4.15 3.01
N ALA A 9 -4.61 2.98 3.50
CA ALA A 9 -5.99 2.49 3.40
C ALA A 9 -6.54 2.52 1.96
N GLY A 10 -5.75 2.03 1.00
CA GLY A 10 -6.11 2.00 -0.43
C GLY A 10 -5.90 3.32 -1.17
N VAL A 11 -5.61 4.43 -0.48
CA VAL A 11 -5.39 5.74 -1.12
C VAL A 11 -3.89 5.95 -1.39
N PRO A 12 -3.48 6.22 -2.65
CA PRO A 12 -2.10 6.57 -2.98
C PRO A 12 -1.62 7.81 -2.24
N TYR A 13 -0.42 7.72 -1.66
CA TYR A 13 0.23 8.81 -0.96
C TYR A 13 1.70 8.92 -1.36
N ARG A 14 2.09 10.11 -1.83
CA ARG A 14 3.48 10.44 -2.14
C ARG A 14 4.20 10.93 -0.88
N SER A 15 5.22 10.20 -0.46
CA SER A 15 6.02 10.53 0.72
C SER A 15 7.06 11.61 0.39
N LEU A 16 7.48 12.36 1.41
CA LEU A 16 8.67 13.20 1.33
C LEU A 16 9.97 12.38 1.32
N SER A 17 9.91 11.15 1.85
CA SER A 17 11.02 10.21 1.82
C SER A 17 10.84 9.26 0.65
N LEU A 18 11.80 9.28 -0.27
CA LEU A 18 11.82 8.47 -1.48
C LEU A 18 13.06 7.59 -1.47
N ASN A 19 12.96 6.42 -2.08
CA ASN A 19 14.09 5.53 -2.36
C ASN A 19 14.12 5.23 -3.86
N VAL A 20 15.31 5.26 -4.47
CA VAL A 20 15.49 4.86 -5.86
C VAL A 20 15.64 3.35 -5.92
N LEU A 21 14.76 2.70 -6.67
CA LEU A 21 14.88 1.29 -7.00
C LEU A 21 15.80 1.15 -8.21
N GLU A 22 16.84 0.36 -8.07
CA GLU A 22 17.81 0.04 -9.12
C GLU A 22 17.55 -1.37 -9.68
N ASP A 23 17.81 -1.57 -10.97
CA ASP A 23 17.82 -2.90 -11.57
C ASP A 23 18.99 -3.70 -11.00
N VAL A 24 18.69 -4.84 -10.38
CA VAL A 24 19.68 -5.69 -9.69
C VAL A 24 20.81 -6.17 -10.61
N ARG A 25 20.60 -6.21 -11.93
CA ARG A 25 21.58 -6.73 -12.90
C ARG A 25 22.62 -5.71 -13.32
N ASN A 26 22.24 -4.44 -13.44
CA ASN A 26 23.09 -3.40 -14.02
C ASN A 26 23.17 -2.11 -13.18
N GLY A 27 22.38 -1.99 -12.11
CA GLY A 27 22.36 -0.83 -11.22
C GLY A 27 21.58 0.38 -11.76
N GLU A 28 20.95 0.26 -12.93
CA GLU A 28 20.25 1.41 -13.52
C GLU A 28 18.97 1.74 -12.74
N PRO A 29 18.68 3.03 -12.46
CA PRO A 29 17.44 3.44 -11.82
C PRO A 29 16.20 3.05 -12.63
N VAL A 30 15.26 2.35 -12.01
CA VAL A 30 14.00 1.92 -12.65
C VAL A 30 12.75 2.59 -12.06
N ALA A 31 12.78 2.95 -10.77
CA ALA A 31 11.65 3.60 -10.12
C ALA A 31 12.06 4.46 -8.91
N GLU A 32 11.18 5.36 -8.49
CA GLU A 32 11.22 6.04 -7.20
C GLU A 32 10.08 5.54 -6.32
N VAL A 33 10.40 5.03 -5.13
CA VAL A 33 9.45 4.41 -4.21
C VAL A 33 9.26 5.29 -2.98
N SER A 34 8.03 5.71 -2.73
CA SER A 34 7.65 6.39 -1.48
C SER A 34 7.88 5.48 -0.27
N GLN A 35 8.54 6.01 0.76
CA GLN A 35 8.78 5.29 2.00
C GLN A 35 7.77 5.71 3.08
N ALA A 36 7.25 4.71 3.80
CA ALA A 36 6.42 4.93 4.98
C ALA A 36 7.32 5.10 6.22
N ASN A 37 7.47 6.33 6.70
CA ASN A 37 8.18 6.59 7.96
C ASN A 37 7.31 6.23 9.19
N ARG A 38 7.94 6.20 10.37
CA ARG A 38 7.27 5.87 11.64
C ARG A 38 6.01 6.72 11.89
N GLY A 39 6.05 8.02 11.60
CA GLY A 39 4.91 8.91 11.83
C GLY A 39 3.70 8.58 10.94
N LEU A 40 3.95 8.25 9.66
CA LEU A 40 2.91 7.77 8.74
C LEU A 40 2.29 6.47 9.24
N LEU A 41 3.13 5.50 9.61
CA LEU A 41 2.68 4.21 10.15
C LEU A 41 1.85 4.38 11.42
N SER A 42 2.32 5.19 12.38
CA SER A 42 1.57 5.47 13.61
C SER A 42 0.20 6.08 13.31
N ARG A 43 0.11 7.03 12.36
CA ARG A 43 -1.18 7.62 11.96
C ARG A 43 -2.11 6.63 11.28
N ASP A 44 -1.58 5.70 10.51
CA ASP A 44 -2.39 4.65 9.86
C ASP A 44 -2.90 3.64 10.89
N LEU A 45 -2.07 3.26 11.86
CA LEU A 45 -2.46 2.38 12.96
C LEU A 45 -3.56 2.98 13.85
N LEU A 46 -3.58 4.31 14.03
CA LEU A 46 -4.67 4.98 14.74
C LEU A 46 -6.05 4.78 14.09
N ARG A 47 -6.09 4.54 12.76
CA ARG A 47 -7.32 4.28 12.01
C ARG A 47 -7.62 2.79 11.80
N MET A 48 -6.75 1.91 12.29
CA MET A 48 -6.85 0.47 12.04
C MET A 48 -8.12 -0.15 12.67
N PRO A 49 -8.55 0.23 13.90
CA PRO A 49 -9.80 -0.28 14.46
C PRO A 49 -11.03 0.07 13.60
N GLU A 50 -11.12 1.30 13.10
CA GLU A 50 -12.22 1.78 12.27
C GLU A 50 -12.23 1.07 10.91
N ASN A 51 -11.09 0.98 10.25
CA ASN A 51 -10.97 0.26 8.97
C ASN A 51 -11.35 -1.23 9.14
N ARG A 52 -10.98 -1.84 10.27
CA ARG A 52 -11.37 -3.23 10.57
C ARG A 52 -12.85 -3.36 10.85
N ALA A 53 -13.47 -2.39 11.50
CA ALA A 53 -14.91 -2.37 11.71
C ALA A 53 -15.65 -2.30 10.37
N GLU A 54 -15.22 -1.42 9.46
CA GLU A 54 -15.80 -1.31 8.12
C GLU A 54 -15.68 -2.62 7.32
N LEU A 55 -14.53 -3.29 7.37
CA LEU A 55 -14.36 -4.60 6.73
C LEU A 55 -15.27 -5.70 7.31
N ARG A 56 -15.69 -5.59 8.58
CA ARG A 56 -16.56 -6.58 9.24
C ARG A 56 -18.04 -6.43 8.86
N GLU A 57 -18.43 -5.30 8.28
CA GLU A 57 -19.79 -5.11 7.76
C GLU A 57 -20.02 -5.92 6.49
N PHE A 58 -18.95 -6.38 5.83
CA PHE A 58 -19.03 -7.24 4.65
C PHE A 58 -19.24 -8.71 5.05
N PRO A 59 -20.13 -9.43 4.33
CA PRO A 59 -20.18 -10.88 4.38
C PRO A 59 -18.81 -11.51 4.06
N THR A 60 -18.50 -12.63 4.70
CA THR A 60 -17.18 -13.28 4.55
C THR A 60 -16.92 -13.78 3.13
N ASP A 61 -17.96 -14.27 2.46
CA ASP A 61 -17.92 -14.67 1.05
C ASP A 61 -17.58 -13.49 0.12
N GLU A 62 -18.12 -12.30 0.39
CA GLU A 62 -17.76 -11.09 -0.39
C GLU A 62 -16.28 -10.72 -0.20
N LEU A 63 -15.75 -10.83 1.03
CA LEU A 63 -14.32 -10.60 1.27
C LEU A 63 -13.43 -11.61 0.53
N ILE A 64 -13.83 -12.88 0.49
CA ILE A 64 -13.13 -13.92 -0.27
C ILE A 64 -13.16 -13.61 -1.77
N GLU A 65 -14.32 -13.19 -2.30
CA GLU A 65 -14.47 -12.82 -3.70
C GLU A 65 -13.57 -11.64 -4.08
N LYS A 66 -13.48 -10.61 -3.22
CA LYS A 66 -12.53 -9.49 -3.44
C LYS A 66 -11.09 -9.98 -3.51
N CYS A 67 -10.70 -10.97 -2.71
CA CYS A 67 -9.38 -11.58 -2.80
C CYS A 67 -9.18 -12.40 -4.08
N ALA A 68 -10.21 -13.11 -4.56
CA ALA A 68 -10.17 -13.84 -5.83
C ALA A 68 -9.95 -12.88 -7.02
N VAL A 69 -10.72 -11.79 -7.08
CA VAL A 69 -10.55 -10.73 -8.09
C VAL A 69 -9.14 -10.14 -8.04
N ALA A 70 -8.60 -9.87 -6.85
CA ALA A 70 -7.23 -9.35 -6.69
C ALA A 70 -6.17 -10.36 -7.16
N ALA A 71 -6.44 -11.66 -7.05
CA ALA A 71 -5.60 -12.73 -7.57
C ALA A 71 -5.76 -12.95 -9.09
N GLY A 72 -6.75 -12.31 -9.73
CA GLY A 72 -7.08 -12.50 -11.13
C GLY A 72 -7.77 -13.84 -11.43
N LEU A 73 -8.48 -14.39 -10.44
CA LEU A 73 -9.28 -15.61 -10.56
C LEU A 73 -10.72 -15.31 -10.96
#